data_AF-A0A0M3HZ74-F1
#
_entry.id   AF-A0A0M3HZ74-F1
#
_cell.length_a   1.000
_cell.length_b   1.000
_cell.length_c   1.000
_cell.angle_alpha   90.00
_cell.angle_beta   90.00
_cell.angle_gamma   90.00
#
_symmetry.space_group_name_H-M   'P 1'
#
loop_
_entity.id
_entity.type
_entity.pdbx_description
1 polymer ?
#
loop_
_entity_poly.entity_id
_entity_poly.type
_entity_poly.pdbx_seq_one_letter_code
_entity_poly.pdbx_strand_id
1 'polypeptide(L)' 'MFDVGGQRDERRKWIQCFNDVTAIIFVCASSSYNLVLWEDATQNRLKESLALFKNIWNNRWLKTISVILFLNKQVS' A
#
# COMPACT_ATOMS: atom_id res chain seq x y z
N MET A 1 -9.27 10.76 -9.10
CA MET A 1 -8.72 9.80 -8.12
C MET A 1 -8.90 8.42 -8.71
N PHE A 2 -7.82 7.66 -8.89
CA PHE A 2 -7.87 6.27 -9.34
C PHE A 2 -7.70 5.37 -8.12
N ASP A 3 -8.64 4.43 -7.91
CA ASP A 3 -8.51 3.43 -6.87
C ASP A 3 -7.92 2.15 -7.47
N VAL A 4 -6.87 1.62 -6.85
CA VAL A 4 -6.18 0.42 -7.30
C VAL A 4 -6.19 -0.61 -6.17
N GLY A 5 -6.60 -1.83 -6.51
CA GLY A 5 -6.64 -2.92 -5.54
C GLY A 5 -5.26 -3.18 -4.90
N GLY A 6 -5.23 -3.31 -3.57
CA GLY A 6 -4.01 -3.58 -2.80
C GLY A 6 -3.64 -5.07 -2.66
N GLN A 7 -4.53 -5.97 -3.09
CA GLN A 7 -4.30 -7.41 -3.12
C GLN A 7 -3.14 -7.78 -4.03
N ARG A 8 -2.41 -8.85 -3.72
CA ARG A 8 -1.14 -9.18 -4.41
C ARG A 8 -1.32 -9.32 -5.92
N ASP A 9 -2.41 -9.92 -6.36
CA ASP A 9 -2.70 -10.14 -7.78
C ASP A 9 -3.02 -8.87 -8.56
N GLU A 10 -3.58 -7.85 -7.89
CA GLU A 10 -3.97 -6.57 -8.49
C GLU A 10 -2.77 -5.63 -8.67
N ARG A 11 -1.68 -5.83 -7.91
CA ARG A 11 -0.51 -4.93 -7.91
C ARG A 11 0.21 -4.84 -9.25
N ARG A 12 0.10 -5.86 -10.11
CA ARG A 12 0.68 -5.85 -11.46
C ARG A 12 0.10 -4.72 -12.33
N LYS A 13 -1.13 -4.29 -12.05
CA LYS A 13 -1.83 -3.23 -12.80
C LYS A 13 -1.40 -1.82 -12.38
N TRP A 14 -0.75 -1.67 -11.22
CA TRP A 14 -0.38 -0.37 -10.66
C TRP A 14 0.52 0.46 -11.58
N ILE A 15 1.38 -0.19 -12.38
CA ILE A 15 2.28 0.50 -13.31
C ILE A 15 1.52 1.35 -14.34
N GLN A 16 0.31 0.94 -14.70
CA GLN A 16 -0.56 1.68 -15.62
C GLN A 16 -1.11 2.96 -14.99
N CYS A 17 -1.15 3.03 -13.66
CA CYS A 17 -1.70 4.15 -12.90
C CYS A 17 -0.64 5.16 -12.46
N PHE A 18 0.65 4.88 -12.67
CA PHE A 18 1.75 5.74 -12.21
C PHE A 18 2.16 6.84 -13.19
N ASN A 19 1.44 7.02 -14.30
CA ASN A 19 1.70 8.11 -15.23
C ASN A 19 0.95 9.39 -14.78
N ASP A 20 1.66 10.52 -14.69
CA ASP A 20 1.12 11.86 -14.40
C ASP A 20 0.28 12.00 -13.11
N VAL A 21 0.64 11.26 -12.04
CA VAL A 21 0.00 11.43 -10.73
C VAL A 21 0.61 12.59 -9.94
N THR A 22 -0.23 13.41 -9.29
CA THR A 22 0.23 14.50 -8.41
C THR A 22 0.77 13.99 -7.07
N ALA A 23 0.10 12.99 -6.50
CA ALA A 23 0.44 12.39 -5.21
C ALA A 23 -0.14 10.97 -5.12
N ILE A 24 0.43 10.16 -4.24
CA ILE A 24 -0.08 8.83 -3.89
C ILE A 24 -0.73 8.91 -2.52
N ILE A 25 -1.94 8.37 -2.40
CA ILE A 25 -2.59 8.14 -1.11
C ILE A 25 -2.39 6.68 -0.76
N PHE A 26 -1.59 6.40 0.27
CA PHE A 26 -1.38 5.04 0.77
C PHE A 26 -2.18 4.82 2.05
N VAL A 27 -3.07 3.83 2.03
CA VAL A 27 -3.92 3.50 3.18
C VAL A 27 -3.43 2.23 3.86
N CYS A 28 -3.07 2.33 5.14
CA CYS A 28 -2.63 1.21 5.98
C CYS A 28 -3.67 0.95 7.08
N ALA A 29 -4.10 -0.30 7.23
CA ALA A 29 -4.96 -0.70 8.36
C ALA A 29 -4.10 -0.95 9.62
N SER A 30 -3.88 0.11 10.41
CA SER A 30 -2.97 0.11 11.57
C SER A 30 -3.32 -0.94 12.64
N SER A 31 -4.61 -1.22 12.85
CA SER A 31 -5.09 -2.25 13.79
C SER A 31 -4.87 -3.70 13.34
N SER A 32 -4.36 -3.94 12.13
CA SER A 32 -4.16 -5.31 11.62
C SER A 32 -2.84 -5.95 12.08
N TYR A 33 -2.22 -5.45 13.15
CA TYR A 33 -0.93 -5.93 13.66
C TYR A 33 -0.97 -7.37 14.18
N ASN A 34 -2.15 -7.90 14.54
CA ASN A 34 -2.38 -9.26 15.00
C ASN A 34 -3.12 -10.13 13.97
N LEU A 35 -3.35 -9.63 12.75
CA LEU A 35 -4.05 -10.33 11.69
C LEU A 35 -3.08 -10.86 10.63
N VAL A 36 -3.46 -11.96 9.99
CA VAL A 36 -2.75 -12.54 8.82
C VAL A 36 -3.51 -12.29 7.52
N LEU A 37 -2.83 -12.31 6.39
CA LEU A 37 -3.47 -12.15 5.08
C LEU A 37 -4.47 -13.28 4.84
N TRP A 38 -5.51 -12.99 4.06
CA TRP A 38 -6.46 -14.03 3.65
C TRP A 38 -5.84 -15.00 2.63
N GLU A 39 -5.00 -14.47 1.74
CA GLU A 39 -4.26 -15.21 0.70
C GLU A 39 -3.09 -16.02 1.26
N ASP A 40 -2.62 -15.72 2.49
CA ASP A 40 -1.44 -16.32 3.11
C ASP A 40 -1.52 -16.21 4.65
N ALA A 41 -1.89 -17.32 5.29
CA ALA A 41 -2.10 -17.39 6.74
C ALA A 41 -0.80 -17.29 7.57
N THR A 42 0.37 -17.27 6.94
CA THR A 42 1.67 -17.09 7.62
C THR A 42 2.14 -15.65 7.62
N GLN A 43 1.56 -14.81 6.75
CA GLN A 43 2.00 -13.43 6.55
C GLN A 43 1.15 -12.45 7.35
N ASN A 44 1.80 -11.69 8.24
CA ASN A 44 1.16 -10.62 9.00
C ASN A 44 0.74 -9.44 8.10
N ARG A 45 -0.49 -8.93 8.27
CA ARG A 45 -1.05 -7.86 7.42
C ARG A 45 -0.29 -6.54 7.54
N LEU A 46 0.08 -6.14 8.75
CA LEU A 46 0.80 -4.88 8.95
C LEU A 46 2.22 -4.96 8.36
N LYS A 47 2.92 -6.09 8.54
CA LYS A 47 4.23 -6.33 7.92
C LYS A 47 4.15 -6.29 6.39
N GLU A 48 3.13 -6.90 5.79
CA GLU A 48 2.88 -6.81 4.35
C GLU A 48 2.68 -5.36 3.90
N SER A 49 1.88 -4.58 4.63
CA SER A 49 1.62 -3.17 4.32
C SER A 49 2.90 -2.32 4.42
N LEU A 50 3.74 -2.55 5.43
CA LEU A 50 5.04 -1.89 5.57
C LEU A 50 6.00 -2.24 4.43
N ALA A 51 6.06 -3.51 4.04
CA ALA A 51 6.87 -3.96 2.91
C ALA A 51 6.42 -3.29 1.59
N LEU A 52 5.10 -3.20 1.39
CA LEU A 52 4.52 -2.53 0.23
C LEU A 52 4.81 -1.03 0.21
N PHE A 53 4.65 -0.35 1.35
CA PHE A 53 5.00 1.06 1.50
C PHE A 53 6.48 1.30 1.21
N LYS A 54 7.39 0.46 1.72
CA LYS A 54 8.82 0.52 1.43
C LYS A 54 9.11 0.38 -0.07
N ASN A 55 8.39 -0.49 -0.78
CA ASN A 55 8.55 -0.65 -2.22
C ASN A 55 8.09 0.59 -2.99
N ILE A 56 6.98 1.22 -2.59
CA ILE A 56 6.50 2.48 -3.19
C ILE A 56 7.50 3.60 -2.92
N TRP A 57 7.91 3.77 -1.66
CA TRP A 57 8.81 4.84 -1.22
C TRP A 57 10.17 4.80 -1.93
N ASN A 58 10.71 3.59 -2.15
CA ASN A 58 12.00 3.41 -2.82
C ASN A 58 11.88 3.25 -4.35
N ASN A 59 10.68 3.36 -4.91
CA ASN A 59 10.47 3.20 -6.33
C ASN A 59 11.10 4.38 -7.11
N ARG A 60 12.03 4.07 -8.02
CA ARG A 60 12.75 5.07 -8.81
C ARG A 60 11.86 5.99 -9.64
N TRP A 61 10.70 5.50 -10.08
CA TRP A 61 9.73 6.24 -10.90
C TRP A 61 8.85 7.17 -10.06
N LEU A 62 8.81 6.98 -8.74
CA LEU A 62 7.97 7.74 -7.82
C LEU A 62 8.77 8.72 -6.94
N LYS A 63 10.07 8.91 -7.21
CA LYS A 63 10.97 9.71 -6.38
C LYS A 63 10.54 11.16 -6.16
N THR A 64 9.83 11.74 -7.12
CA THR A 64 9.34 13.12 -7.06
C THR A 64 7.88 13.22 -6.61
N ILE A 65 7.21 12.07 -6.43
CA ILE A 65 5.80 12.00 -6.08
C ILE A 65 5.66 11.96 -4.56
N SER A 66 4.89 12.89 -4.00
CA SER A 66 4.59 12.88 -2.57
C SER A 66 3.66 11.72 -2.21
N VAL A 67 3.89 11.11 -1.05
CA VAL A 67 3.03 10.05 -0.51
C VAL A 67 2.33 10.57 0.74
N ILE A 68 1.00 10.57 0.71
CA ILE A 68 0.13 10.86 1.84
C ILE A 68 -0.22 9.52 2.49
N LEU A 69 0.23 9.29 3.72
CA LEU A 69 0.00 8.06 4.46
C LEU A 69 -1.20 8.19 5.39
N PHE A 70 -2.23 7.38 5.17
CA PHE A 70 -3.37 7.24 6.07
C PHE A 70 -3.23 5.97 6.91
N LEU A 71 -3.05 6.16 8.22
CA LEU A 71 -3.14 5.10 9.21
C LEU A 71 -4.61 4.92 9.60
N ASN A 72 -5.31 4.06 8.87
CA ASN A 72 -6.74 3.82 9.03
C ASN A 72 -7.02 2.72 10.07
N LYS A 73 -8.30 2.57 10.43
CA LYS A 73 -8.82 1.62 11.42
C LYS A 73 -8.08 1.71 12.75
N GLN A 74 -7.82 2.93 13.20
CA GLN A 74 -7.23 3.16 14.53
C GLN A 74 -8.17 2.57 15.58
N VAL A 75 -7.59 1.89 16.57
CA VAL A 75 -8.33 1.42 17.74
C VAL A 75 -8.51 2.64 18.63
N SER A 76 -9.76 3.05 18.83
CA SER A 76 -10.16 4.11 19.77
C SER A 76 -10.08 3.61 21.20
#